data_AF-A0A7S4JFK6-F1
#
_entry.id   AF-A0A7S4JFK6-F1
#
_cell.length_a   1.000
_cell.length_b   1.000
_cell.length_c   1.000
_cell.angle_alpha   90.00
_cell.angle_beta   90.00
_cell.angle_gamma   90.00
#
_symmetry.space_group_name_H-M   'P 1'
#
loop_
_entity.id
_entity.type
_entity.pdbx_description
1 polymer ?
#
loop_
_entity_poly.entity_id
_entity_poly.type
_entity_poly.pdbx_seq_one_letter_code
_entity_poly.pdbx_strand_id
1 'polypeptide(L)'
;PSVYRTCLGVYLLLGRKGKDLGEWSKVRAELKEAIIGEMLAFDAMAKGKKKPWADSRKATKGLSSDEVFKKGSLPVQVMFKWLEIERVVRKVCVKLRKEEAAEAAEGGEGDEELTQDEAAAKLQAVQRGNKARKAA
;
A
#
# COMPACT_ATOMS: atom_id res chain seq x y z
N PRO A 1 -25.03 13.06 6.21
CA PRO A 1 -25.62 12.78 4.88
C PRO A 1 -24.68 11.92 4.02
N SER A 2 -25.20 10.96 3.25
CA SER A 2 -24.39 10.06 2.39
C SER A 2 -23.51 10.83 1.40
N VAL A 3 -24.08 11.85 0.75
CA VAL A 3 -23.37 12.75 -0.18
C VAL A 3 -22.14 13.40 0.47
N TYR A 4 -22.33 14.11 1.60
CA TYR A 4 -21.23 14.75 2.33
C TYR A 4 -20.10 13.76 2.67
N ARG A 5 -20.47 12.59 3.19
CA ARG A 5 -19.51 11.59 3.65
C ARG A 5 -18.72 10.96 2.50
N THR A 6 -19.36 10.75 1.35
CA THR A 6 -18.69 10.29 0.13
C THR A 6 -17.68 11.33 -0.36
N CYS A 7 -18.10 12.59 -0.51
CA CYS A 7 -17.21 13.66 -0.98
C CYS A 7 -16.04 13.88 0.00
N LEU A 8 -16.31 13.90 1.31
CA LEU A 8 -15.27 13.97 2.33
C LEU A 8 -14.29 12.80 2.22
N GLY A 9 -14.77 11.58 1.98
CA GLY A 9 -13.95 10.40 1.77
C GLY A 9 -12.99 10.53 0.57
N VAL A 10 -13.46 11.11 -0.54
CA VAL A 10 -12.64 11.40 -1.73
C VAL A 10 -11.58 12.43 -1.38
N TYR A 11 -11.98 13.57 -0.81
CA TYR A 11 -11.06 14.65 -0.49
C TYR A 11 -9.95 14.25 0.48
N LEU A 12 -10.27 13.47 1.50
CA LEU A 12 -9.28 12.93 2.43
C LEU A 12 -8.29 12.00 1.72
N LEU A 13 -8.76 11.22 0.75
CA LEU A 13 -7.89 10.32 -0.02
C LEU A 13 -6.96 11.10 -0.96
N LEU A 14 -7.46 12.17 -1.57
CA LEU A 14 -6.70 13.13 -2.37
C LEU A 14 -5.78 14.04 -1.54
N GLY A 15 -5.75 13.88 -0.21
CA GLY A 15 -4.78 14.54 0.67
C GLY A 15 -5.25 15.85 1.31
N ARG A 16 -6.51 16.27 1.12
CA ARG A 16 -7.07 17.41 1.85
C ARG A 16 -7.20 17.06 3.34
N LYS A 17 -7.06 18.05 4.22
CA LYS A 17 -7.09 17.82 5.68
C LYS A 17 -8.53 17.85 6.19
N GLY A 18 -8.92 16.83 6.96
CA GLY A 18 -10.28 16.73 7.48
C GLY A 18 -10.74 17.90 8.36
N LYS A 19 -9.81 18.55 9.06
CA LYS A 19 -10.10 19.76 9.86
C LYS A 19 -10.64 20.92 9.02
N ASP A 20 -10.25 20.99 7.75
CA ASP A 20 -10.65 22.07 6.84
C ASP A 20 -12.00 21.75 6.16
N LEU A 21 -12.47 20.50 6.28
CA LEU A 21 -13.66 19.96 5.57
C LEU A 21 -14.71 19.37 6.51
N GLY A 22 -14.71 19.76 7.79
CA GLY A 22 -15.59 19.18 8.82
C GLY A 22 -17.09 19.46 8.65
N GLU A 23 -17.47 20.29 7.68
CA GLU A 23 -18.83 20.73 7.42
C GLU A 23 -19.18 20.60 5.93
N TRP A 24 -20.46 20.39 5.63
CA TRP A 24 -20.93 20.26 4.25
C TRP A 24 -20.69 21.52 3.42
N SER A 25 -20.83 22.71 4.01
CA SER A 25 -20.55 24.00 3.36
C SER A 25 -19.14 24.06 2.76
N LYS A 26 -18.15 23.62 3.54
CA LYS A 26 -16.73 23.58 3.14
C LYS A 26 -16.46 22.53 2.06
N VAL A 27 -17.04 21.33 2.21
CA VAL A 27 -16.95 20.26 1.20
C VAL A 27 -17.58 20.67 -0.13
N ARG A 28 -18.73 21.35 -0.09
CA ARG A 28 -19.42 21.83 -1.28
C ARG A 28 -18.63 22.92 -2.01
N ALA A 29 -17.97 23.83 -1.28
CA ALA A 29 -17.16 24.90 -1.86
C ALA A 29 -15.95 24.36 -2.66
N GLU A 30 -15.43 23.19 -2.28
CA GLU A 30 -14.35 22.50 -2.97
C GLU A 30 -14.81 21.72 -4.20
N LEU A 31 -16.12 21.51 -4.38
CA LEU A 31 -16.68 20.64 -5.40
C LEU A 31 -16.69 21.32 -6.77
N LYS A 32 -15.50 21.36 -7.38
CA LYS A 32 -15.18 21.96 -8.67
C LYS A 32 -14.74 20.87 -9.65
N GLU A 33 -14.79 21.18 -10.94
CA GLU A 33 -14.40 20.24 -12.02
C GLU A 33 -12.97 19.67 -11.86
N ALA A 34 -12.07 20.45 -11.25
CA ALA A 34 -10.70 20.04 -10.93
C ALA A 34 -10.63 18.71 -10.14
N ILE A 35 -11.63 18.41 -9.30
CA ILE A 35 -11.63 17.16 -8.51
C ILE A 35 -11.64 15.92 -9.42
N ILE A 36 -12.27 16.00 -10.59
CA ILE A 36 -12.35 14.88 -11.53
C ILE A 36 -10.96 14.60 -12.09
N GLY A 37 -10.22 15.65 -12.46
CA GLY A 37 -8.82 15.53 -12.88
C GLY A 37 -7.93 14.94 -11.79
N GLU A 38 -8.10 15.38 -10.54
CA GLU A 38 -7.37 14.82 -9.38
C GLU A 38 -7.69 13.33 -9.16
N MET A 39 -8.96 12.92 -9.30
CA MET A 39 -9.36 11.51 -9.18
C MET A 39 -8.78 10.64 -10.29
N LEU A 40 -8.72 11.15 -11.52
CA LEU A 40 -8.13 10.44 -12.67
C LEU A 40 -6.61 10.32 -12.56
N ALA A 41 -5.95 11.33 -11.99
CA ALA A 41 -4.50 11.35 -11.79
C ALA A 41 -4.05 10.58 -10.53
N PHE A 42 -4.98 10.15 -9.68
CA PHE A 42 -4.66 9.47 -8.44
C PHE A 42 -4.13 8.05 -8.70
N ASP A 43 -3.00 7.72 -8.08
CA ASP A 43 -2.40 6.40 -8.15
C ASP A 43 -2.51 5.65 -6.81
N ALA A 44 -3.42 4.67 -6.73
CA ALA A 44 -3.51 3.78 -5.57
C ALA A 44 -2.32 2.83 -5.40
N MET A 45 -1.59 2.56 -6.48
CA MET A 45 -0.45 1.65 -6.47
C MET A 45 0.74 2.33 -5.79
N ALA A 46 0.95 3.63 -5.97
CA ALA A 46 2.06 4.39 -5.38
C ALA A 46 2.32 4.06 -3.89
N LYS A 47 3.59 3.89 -3.51
CA LYS A 47 3.97 3.81 -2.09
C LYS A 47 3.63 5.15 -1.42
N GLY A 48 2.87 5.12 -0.34
CA GLY A 48 2.27 6.33 0.19
C GLY A 48 1.79 6.20 1.63
N LYS A 49 1.48 7.35 2.24
CA LYS A 49 1.08 7.48 3.65
C LYS A 49 -0.18 6.67 3.93
N LYS A 50 -0.23 5.95 5.06
CA LYS A 50 -1.40 5.16 5.50
C LYS A 50 -2.57 6.04 5.97
N LYS A 51 -2.29 7.27 6.42
CA LYS A 51 -3.27 8.16 7.05
C LYS A 51 -4.43 8.58 6.14
N PRO A 52 -4.21 9.09 4.91
CA PRO A 52 -5.29 9.42 3.97
C PRO A 52 -6.30 8.27 3.75
N TRP A 53 -5.79 7.05 3.60
CA TRP A 53 -6.61 5.84 3.46
C TRP A 53 -7.46 5.57 4.70
N ALA A 54 -6.87 5.68 5.90
CA ALA A 54 -7.58 5.46 7.16
C ALA A 54 -8.66 6.53 7.39
N ASP A 55 -8.33 7.80 7.15
CA ASP A 55 -9.24 8.92 7.33
C ASP A 55 -10.41 8.84 6.33
N SER A 56 -10.12 8.55 5.04
CA SER A 56 -11.15 8.30 4.02
C SER A 56 -12.09 7.15 4.42
N ARG A 57 -11.54 6.03 4.89
CA ARG A 57 -12.35 4.88 5.34
C ARG A 57 -13.21 5.22 6.54
N LYS A 58 -12.70 6.01 7.49
CA LYS A 58 -13.45 6.48 8.65
C LYS A 58 -14.62 7.38 8.22
N ALA A 59 -14.38 8.31 7.29
CA ALA A 59 -15.41 9.20 6.77
C ALA A 59 -16.60 8.43 6.16
N THR A 60 -16.33 7.36 5.42
CA THR A 60 -17.36 6.54 4.75
C THR A 60 -17.84 5.32 5.57
N LYS A 61 -17.44 5.19 6.85
CA LYS A 61 -17.75 3.99 7.65
C LYS A 61 -19.26 3.73 7.79
N GLY A 62 -19.73 2.56 7.39
CA GLY A 62 -21.14 2.18 7.49
C GLY A 62 -22.06 2.79 6.44
N LEU A 63 -21.50 3.47 5.42
CA LEU A 63 -22.26 3.75 4.20
C LEU A 63 -22.38 2.46 3.40
N SER A 64 -23.60 2.11 2.99
CA SER A 64 -23.82 1.05 2.00
C SER A 64 -23.91 1.63 0.60
N SER A 65 -23.54 0.83 -0.41
CA SER A 65 -23.71 1.20 -1.81
C SER A 65 -25.19 1.51 -2.09
N ASP A 66 -26.11 0.72 -1.57
CA ASP A 66 -27.56 0.97 -1.65
C ASP A 66 -27.99 2.35 -1.16
N GLU A 67 -27.50 2.80 -0.01
CA GLU A 67 -27.83 4.12 0.53
C GLU A 67 -27.33 5.23 -0.39
N VAL A 68 -26.10 5.08 -0.90
CA VAL A 68 -25.49 6.06 -1.80
C VAL A 68 -26.19 6.08 -3.16
N PHE A 69 -26.62 4.94 -3.68
CA PHE A 69 -27.25 4.84 -4.99
C PHE A 69 -28.72 5.30 -4.95
N LYS A 70 -29.42 5.08 -3.84
CA LYS A 70 -30.80 5.56 -3.66
C LYS A 70 -30.89 7.05 -3.35
N LYS A 71 -29.93 7.61 -2.59
CA LYS A 71 -29.99 9.00 -2.09
C LYS A 71 -28.97 9.96 -2.71
N GLY A 72 -27.95 9.44 -3.39
CA GLY A 72 -26.89 10.23 -3.99
C GLY A 72 -27.15 10.51 -5.46
N SER A 73 -26.75 11.70 -5.92
CA SER A 73 -26.69 12.04 -7.33
C SER A 73 -25.67 11.18 -8.08
N LEU A 74 -25.82 11.03 -9.39
CA LEU A 74 -24.89 10.23 -10.23
C LEU A 74 -23.40 10.53 -9.97
N PRO A 75 -22.93 11.79 -9.87
CA PRO A 75 -21.51 12.06 -9.57
C PRO A 75 -21.05 11.48 -8.23
N VAL A 76 -21.91 11.49 -7.22
CA VAL A 76 -21.61 10.94 -5.88
C VAL A 76 -21.53 9.41 -5.95
N GLN A 77 -22.39 8.78 -6.75
CA GLN A 77 -22.33 7.33 -6.96
C GLN A 77 -21.01 6.93 -7.63
N VAL A 78 -20.57 7.69 -8.64
CA VAL A 78 -19.27 7.48 -9.32
C VAL A 78 -18.12 7.67 -8.34
N MET A 79 -18.12 8.76 -7.56
CA MET A 79 -17.12 9.02 -6.52
C MET A 79 -17.04 7.90 -5.48
N PHE A 80 -18.19 7.36 -5.07
CA PHE A 80 -18.24 6.25 -4.12
C PHE A 80 -17.66 4.97 -4.72
N LYS A 81 -18.05 4.62 -5.95
CA LYS A 81 -17.50 3.45 -6.67
C LYS A 81 -16.00 3.58 -6.88
N TRP A 82 -15.54 4.77 -7.27
CA TRP A 82 -14.12 5.09 -7.40
C TRP A 82 -13.39 4.81 -6.08
N LEU A 83 -13.88 5.32 -4.94
CA LEU A 83 -13.29 5.03 -3.62
C LEU A 83 -13.21 3.53 -3.31
N GLU A 84 -14.23 2.76 -3.65
CA GLU A 84 -14.24 1.30 -3.42
C GLU A 84 -13.15 0.61 -4.26
N ILE A 85 -13.04 0.96 -5.54
CA ILE A 85 -12.05 0.40 -6.46
C ILE A 85 -10.63 0.77 -6.00
N GLU A 86 -10.35 2.04 -5.70
CA GLU A 86 -9.03 2.48 -5.23
C GLU A 86 -8.58 1.72 -3.97
N ARG A 87 -9.52 1.44 -3.05
CA ARG A 87 -9.24 0.65 -1.84
C ARG A 87 -8.93 -0.80 -2.14
N VAL A 88 -9.61 -1.40 -3.12
CA VAL A 88 -9.34 -2.77 -3.57
C VAL A 88 -7.94 -2.83 -4.20
N VAL A 89 -7.64 -1.95 -5.15
CA VAL A 89 -6.32 -1.85 -5.80
C VAL A 89 -5.24 -1.70 -4.74
N ARG A 90 -5.40 -0.77 -3.80
CA ARG A 90 -4.45 -0.58 -2.70
C ARG A 90 -4.25 -1.84 -1.87
N LYS A 91 -5.32 -2.55 -1.53
CA LYS A 91 -5.25 -3.78 -0.71
C LYS A 91 -4.46 -4.86 -1.45
N VAL A 92 -4.70 -5.03 -2.75
CA VAL A 92 -3.97 -5.98 -3.59
C VAL A 92 -2.49 -5.59 -3.68
N CYS A 93 -2.16 -4.34 -4.02
CA CYS A 93 -0.76 -3.90 -4.10
C CYS A 93 0.00 -4.02 -2.77
N VAL A 94 -0.65 -3.77 -1.64
CA VAL A 94 -0.04 -3.97 -0.31
C VAL A 94 0.17 -5.45 -0.01
N LYS A 95 -0.76 -6.32 -0.43
CA LYS A 95 -0.63 -7.77 -0.27
C LYS A 95 0.54 -8.31 -1.09
N LEU A 96 0.60 -8.00 -2.39
CA LEU A 96 1.67 -8.45 -3.28
C LEU A 96 3.06 -8.05 -2.75
N ARG A 97 3.24 -6.80 -2.32
CA ARG A 97 4.51 -6.35 -1.73
C ARG A 97 4.91 -7.07 -0.46
N LYS A 98 3.94 -7.53 0.33
CA LYS A 98 4.21 -8.31 1.53
C LYS A 98 4.63 -9.73 1.17
N GLU A 99 4.01 -10.31 0.15
CA GLU A 99 4.37 -11.63 -0.40
C GLU A 99 5.78 -11.58 -0.98
N GLU A 100 6.09 -10.60 -1.84
CA GLU A 100 7.44 -10.36 -2.38
C GLU A 100 8.49 -10.17 -1.28
N ALA A 101 8.17 -9.42 -0.22
CA ALA A 101 9.08 -9.19 0.90
C ALA A 101 9.27 -10.44 1.77
N ALA A 102 8.25 -11.30 1.88
CA ALA A 102 8.35 -12.57 2.60
C ALA A 102 9.20 -13.57 1.81
N GLU A 103 8.96 -13.71 0.50
CA GLU A 103 9.76 -14.55 -0.40
C GLU A 103 11.24 -14.12 -0.41
N ALA A 104 11.51 -12.81 -0.42
CA ALA A 104 12.88 -12.30 -0.34
C ALA A 104 13.56 -12.58 1.02
N ALA A 105 12.80 -12.66 2.11
CA ALA A 105 13.33 -13.00 3.42
C ALA A 105 13.61 -14.51 3.54
N GLU A 106 12.73 -15.35 2.99
CA GLU A 106 12.88 -16.81 2.98
C GLU A 106 13.99 -17.28 2.01
N GLY A 107 14.17 -16.60 0.87
CA GLY A 107 15.27 -16.86 -0.07
C GLY A 107 16.65 -16.40 0.41
N GLY A 108 16.73 -15.67 1.52
CA GLY A 108 17.97 -15.20 2.15
C GLY A 108 18.55 -16.14 3.21
N GLU A 109 17.84 -17.20 3.61
CA GLU A 109 18.34 -18.25 4.52
C GLU A 109 19.07 -19.39 3.77
N GLY A 110 19.57 -19.10 2.56
CA GLY A 110 20.43 -19.98 1.76
C GLY A 110 21.87 -19.50 1.64
N ASP A 111 22.32 -18.57 2.50
CA ASP A 111 23.72 -18.19 2.58
C ASP A 111 24.48 -19.31 3.32
N GLU A 112 25.42 -19.93 2.61
CA GLU A 112 26.19 -21.12 2.99
C GLU A 112 26.67 -21.07 4.45
N GLU A 113 26.00 -21.81 5.35
CA GLU A 113 26.65 -22.30 6.55
C GLU A 113 27.68 -23.33 6.11
N LEU A 114 28.88 -22.85 5.76
CA LEU A 114 30.09 -23.66 5.73
C LEU A 114 30.21 -24.29 7.12
N THR A 115 29.69 -25.50 7.25
CA THR A 115 29.80 -26.29 8.47
C THR A 115 31.28 -26.31 8.89
N GLN A 116 31.55 -26.25 10.20
CA GLN A 116 32.93 -26.24 10.71
C GLN A 116 33.78 -27.39 10.14
N ASP A 117 33.15 -28.50 9.78
CA ASP A 117 33.76 -29.66 9.14
C ASP A 117 34.28 -29.37 7.73
N GLU A 118 33.57 -28.58 6.92
CA GLU A 118 34.00 -28.24 5.56
C GLU A 118 35.15 -27.21 5.57
N ALA A 119 35.12 -26.27 6.51
CA ALA A 119 36.23 -25.34 6.73
C ALA A 119 37.49 -26.06 7.26
N ALA A 120 37.32 -27.03 8.17
CA ALA A 120 38.41 -27.86 8.68
C ALA A 120 39.02 -28.74 7.59
N ALA A 121 38.20 -29.33 6.71
CA ALA A 121 38.67 -30.13 5.58
C ALA A 121 39.55 -29.31 4.61
N LYS A 122 39.14 -28.06 4.29
CA LYS A 122 39.91 -27.15 3.43
C LYS A 122 41.26 -26.79 4.07
N LEU A 123 41.31 -26.52 5.38
CA LEU A 123 42.56 -26.23 6.09
C LEU A 123 43.51 -27.43 6.12
N GLN A 124 43.00 -28.65 6.33
CA GLN A 124 43.82 -29.86 6.31
C GLN A 124 44.42 -30.13 4.92
N ALA A 125 43.65 -29.91 3.85
CA ALA A 125 44.14 -30.09 2.49
C ALA A 125 45.32 -29.14 2.17
N VAL A 126 45.22 -27.87 2.58
CA VAL A 126 46.30 -26.88 2.42
C VAL A 126 47.54 -27.27 3.23
N GLN A 127 47.37 -27.72 4.48
CA GLN A 127 48.49 -28.17 5.30
C GLN A 127 49.21 -29.39 4.72
N ARG A 128 48.45 -30.36 4.17
CA ARG A 128 49.01 -31.53 3.49
C ARG A 128 49.82 -31.12 2.25
N GLY A 129 49.28 -30.22 1.42
CA GLY A 129 49.97 -29.71 0.23
C GLY A 129 51.24 -28.92 0.58
N ASN A 130 51.23 -28.14 1.66
CA ASN A 130 52.43 -27.41 2.10
C ASN A 130 53.50 -28.32 2.70
N LYS A 131 53.11 -29.39 3.41
CA LYS A 131 54.08 -30.41 3.87
C LYS A 131 54.73 -31.14 2.70
N ALA A 132 53.96 -31.54 1.69
CA ALA A 132 54.50 -32.18 0.49
C ALA A 132 55.50 -31.28 -0.25
N ARG A 133 55.23 -29.98 -0.36
CA ARG A 133 56.12 -29.00 -1.00
C ARG A 133 57.39 -28.67 -0.21
N LYS A 134 57.41 -28.88 1.10
CA LYS A 134 58.61 -28.68 1.95
C LYS A 134 59.48 -29.94 2.07
N ALA A 135 58.98 -31.09 1.62
CA ALA A 135 59.68 -32.37 1.65
C ALA A 135 60.25 -32.78 0.27
N ALA A 136 60.02 -31.96 -0.76
CA ALA A 136 60.66 -32.04 -2.06
C ALA A 136 61.74 -30.97 -2.16
#